data_AF-A0A1W9WXT0-F1
#
_entry.id   AF-A0A1W9WXT0-F1
#
_cell.length_a   1.000
_cell.length_b   1.000
_cell.length_c   1.000
_cell.angle_alpha   90.00
_cell.angle_beta   90.00
_cell.angle_gamma   90.00
#
_symmetry.space_group_name_H-M   'P 1'
#
loop_
_entity.id
_entity.type
_entity.pdbx_description
1 polymer ?
#
loop_
_entity_poly.entity_id
_entity_poly.type
_entity_poly.pdbx_seq_one_letter_code
_entity_poly.pdbx_strand_id
1 'polypeptide(L)' 'MKKETGKTVRELGYFASLGMSVALSIFLGLGIGLWLDKKFETDPVLMFVGLAFGIAAGFTNIIRAGKKGQKF' A
#
# COMPACT_ATOMS: atom_id res chain seq x y z
N MET A 1 19.40 -28.17 2.33
CA MET A 1 17.93 -27.96 2.35
C MET A 1 17.46 -26.94 3.40
N LYS A 2 17.79 -27.02 4.71
CA LYS A 2 17.29 -26.04 5.73
C LYS A 2 17.58 -24.54 5.46
N LYS A 3 18.67 -24.20 4.75
CA LYS A 3 19.00 -22.80 4.40
C LYS A 3 18.08 -22.21 3.33
N GLU A 4 17.45 -23.03 2.49
CA GLU A 4 16.58 -22.55 1.41
C GLU A 4 15.19 -22.20 1.94
N THR A 5 14.62 -23.03 2.83
CA THR A 5 13.31 -22.77 3.45
C THR A 5 13.29 -21.42 4.19
N GLY A 6 14.39 -21.08 4.89
CA GLY A 6 14.50 -19.80 5.60
C GLY A 6 14.54 -18.58 4.66
N LYS A 7 15.14 -18.71 3.47
CA LYS A 7 15.13 -17.63 2.46
C LYS A 7 13.74 -17.43 1.89
N THR A 8 13.06 -18.52 1.49
CA THR A 8 11.71 -18.46 0.93
C THR A 8 10.70 -17.85 1.90
N VAL A 9 10.74 -18.23 3.19
CA VAL A 9 9.87 -17.64 4.22
C VAL A 9 10.12 -16.14 4.39
N ARG A 10 11.40 -15.72 4.33
CA ARG A 10 11.78 -14.31 4.47
C ARG A 10 11.35 -13.47 3.26
N GLU A 11 11.47 -14.02 2.06
CA GLU A 11 10.97 -13.39 0.82
C GLU A 11 9.44 -13.28 0.83
N LEU A 12 8.73 -14.34 1.22
CA LEU A 12 7.28 -14.30 1.39
C LEU A 12 6.83 -13.24 2.41
N GLY A 13 7.49 -13.18 3.57
CA GLY A 13 7.20 -12.17 4.59
C GLY A 13 7.43 -10.75 4.07
N TYR A 14 8.48 -10.55 3.26
CA TYR A 14 8.74 -9.27 2.60
C TYR A 14 7.61 -8.89 1.63
N PHE A 15 7.20 -9.78 0.72
CA PHE A 15 6.07 -9.52 -0.20
C PHE A 15 4.75 -9.29 0.55
N ALA A 16 4.49 -10.04 1.61
CA ALA A 16 3.30 -9.86 2.45
C ALA A 16 3.29 -8.48 3.11
N SER A 17 4.43 -8.02 3.66
CA SER A 17 4.55 -6.68 4.24
C SER A 17 4.32 -5.56 3.22
N LEU A 18 4.80 -5.74 1.99
CA LEU A 18 4.57 -4.79 0.90
C LEU A 18 3.07 -4.73 0.54
N GLY A 19 2.42 -5.88 0.39
CA GLY A 19 0.98 -5.95 0.13
C GLY A 19 0.15 -5.34 1.26
N MET A 20 0.52 -5.61 2.51
CA MET A 20 -0.12 -5.03 3.70
C MET A 20 0.01 -3.50 3.71
N SER A 21 1.18 -2.96 3.37
CA SER A 21 1.40 -1.51 3.28
C SER A 21 0.52 -0.84 2.21
N VAL A 22 0.36 -1.48 1.05
CA VAL A 22 -0.56 -1.00 0.00
C VAL A 22 -2.00 -1.04 0.48
N ALA A 23 -2.43 -2.17 1.05
CA ALA A 23 -3.80 -2.32 1.55
C ALA A 23 -4.12 -1.24 2.61
N LEU A 24 -3.23 -1.03 3.58
CA LEU A 24 -3.39 0.01 4.59
C LEU A 24 -3.48 1.41 3.98
N SER A 25 -2.66 1.72 2.98
CA SER A 25 -2.68 3.02 2.31
C SER A 25 -4.02 3.27 1.59
N ILE A 26 -4.56 2.24 0.93
CA ILE A 26 -5.87 2.30 0.27
C ILE A 26 -6.99 2.48 1.29
N PHE A 27 -7.00 1.70 2.37
CA PHE A 27 -8.03 1.82 3.41
C PHE A 27 -8.03 3.19 4.08
N LEU A 28 -6.85 3.77 4.35
CA LEU A 28 -6.72 5.12 4.88
C LEU A 28 -7.22 6.17 3.89
N GLY A 29 -6.82 6.06 2.62
CA GLY A 29 -7.27 6.98 1.56
C GLY A 29 -8.78 6.95 1.35
N LEU A 30 -9.37 5.75 1.31
CA LEU A 30 -10.81 5.55 1.23
C LEU A 30 -11.54 6.05 2.47
N GLY A 31 -11.04 5.73 3.68
CA GLY A 31 -11.66 6.16 4.93
C GLY A 31 -11.72 7.68 5.06
N ILE A 32 -10.61 8.36 4.72
CA ILE A 32 -10.55 9.83 4.72
C ILE A 32 -11.44 10.39 3.59
N GLY A 33 -11.38 9.82 2.40
CA GLY A 33 -12.18 10.26 1.25
C GLY A 33 -13.68 10.16 1.52
N LEU A 34 -14.15 9.05 2.08
CA LEU A 34 -15.54 8.85 2.50
C LEU A 34 -15.97 9.79 3.63
N TRP A 35 -15.08 10.04 4.61
CA TRP A 35 -15.39 10.97 5.70
C TRP A 35 -15.51 12.41 5.19
N LEU A 36 -14.65 12.80 4.25
CA LEU A 36 -14.73 14.11 3.60
C LEU A 36 -15.96 14.21 2.69
N ASP A 37 -16.25 13.20 1.89
CA ASP A 37 -17.43 13.20 1.02
C ASP A 37 -18.73 13.39 1.81
N LYS A 38 -18.88 12.69 2.94
CA LYS A 38 -20.03 12.89 3.85
C LYS A 38 -20.09 14.28 4.48
N LYS A 39 -18.95 14.93 4.66
CA LYS A 39 -18.86 16.26 5.27
C LYS A 39 -19.15 17.38 4.27
N PHE A 40 -18.75 17.19 3.01
CA PHE A 40 -18.89 18.17 1.94
C PHE A 40 -20.06 17.88 0.99
N GLU A 41 -20.82 16.79 1.23
CA GLU A 41 -21.89 16.31 0.36
C GLU A 41 -21.43 16.08 -1.09
N THR A 42 -20.15 15.75 -1.27
CA THR A 42 -19.52 15.52 -2.57
C THR A 42 -19.50 14.05 -2.97
N ASP A 43 -20.22 13.19 -2.25
CA ASP A 43 -20.27 11.75 -2.49
C ASP A 43 -20.51 11.44 -4.00
N PRO A 44 -19.60 10.71 -4.71
CA PRO A 44 -18.40 9.99 -4.23
C PRO A 44 -17.06 10.56 -4.75
N VAL A 45 -16.92 11.87 -4.93
CA VAL A 45 -15.75 12.48 -5.59
C VAL A 45 -14.48 12.38 -4.73
N LEU A 46 -14.54 12.79 -3.46
CA LEU A 46 -13.37 12.79 -2.57
C LEU A 46 -12.95 11.37 -2.18
N MET A 47 -13.87 10.40 -2.21
CA MET A 47 -13.56 8.98 -2.13
C MET A 47 -12.68 8.54 -3.28
N PHE A 48 -13.02 8.87 -4.54
CA PHE A 48 -12.17 8.51 -5.69
C PHE A 48 -10.82 9.20 -5.67
N VAL A 49 -10.77 10.48 -5.25
CA VAL A 49 -9.53 11.21 -5.06
C VAL A 49 -8.68 10.55 -3.96
N GLY A 50 -9.27 10.26 -2.80
CA GLY A 50 -8.62 9.58 -1.69
C GLY A 50 -8.13 8.18 -2.05
N LEU A 51 -8.89 7.43 -2.85
CA LEU A 51 -8.48 6.14 -3.41
C LEU A 51 -7.26 6.29 -4.32
N ALA A 52 -7.28 7.23 -5.25
CA ALA A 52 -6.16 7.48 -6.16
C ALA A 52 -4.89 7.84 -5.37
N PHE A 53 -5.00 8.69 -4.34
CA PHE A 53 -3.90 9.00 -3.43
C PHE A 53 -3.44 7.78 -2.63
N GLY A 54 -4.35 6.97 -2.09
CA GLY A 54 -4.04 5.76 -1.33
C GLY A 54 -3.28 4.73 -2.18
N ILE A 55 -3.70 4.54 -3.42
CA ILE A 55 -3.00 3.70 -4.41
C ILE A 55 -1.60 4.28 -4.70
N ALA A 56 -1.51 5.56 -5.05
CA ALA A 56 -0.23 6.20 -5.36
C ALA A 56 0.77 6.11 -4.19
N ALA A 57 0.31 6.35 -2.96
CA ALA A 57 1.12 6.24 -1.75
C ALA A 57 1.58 4.80 -1.48
N GLY A 58 0.67 3.83 -1.60
CA GLY A 58 0.98 2.41 -1.43
C GLY A 58 2.03 1.92 -2.43
N PHE A 59 1.85 2.26 -3.71
CA PHE A 59 2.80 1.88 -4.76
C PHE A 59 4.15 2.57 -4.63
N THR A 60 4.20 3.81 -4.13
CA THR A 60 5.46 4.51 -3.88
C THR A 60 6.35 3.74 -2.90
N ASN A 61 5.77 3.11 -1.87
CA ASN A 61 6.51 2.23 -0.95
C ASN A 61 7.13 1.02 -1.67
N ILE A 62 6.37 0.36 -2.54
CA ILE A 62 6.87 -0.79 -3.31
C ILE A 62 8.01 -0.36 -4.25
N ILE A 63 7.83 0.72 -5.01
CA ILE A 63 8.83 1.20 -5.97
C ILE A 63 10.12 1.60 -5.26
N ARG A 64 10.01 2.25 -4.08
CA ARG A 64 11.17 2.66 -3.28
C ARG A 64 11.87 1.47 -2.65
N ALA A 65 11.12 0.45 -2.21
CA ALA A 65 11.68 -0.78 -1.67
C ALA A 65 12.39 -1.62 -2.75
N GLY A 66 11.81 -1.72 -3.95
CA GLY A 66 12.43 -2.37 -5.12
C GLY A 66 13.71 -1.68 -5.58
N LYS A 67 13.74 -0.34 -5.60
CA LYS A 67 14.96 0.44 -5.92
C LYS A 67 16.07 0.28 -4.88
N LYS A 68 15.74 -0.03 -3.62
CA LYS A 68 16.73 -0.24 -2.55
C LYS A 68 17.34 -1.65 -2.61
N GLY A 69 16.62 -2.62 -3.16
CA GLY A 69 17.13 -3.97 -3.44
C GLY A 69 18.14 -4.05 -4.59
N GLN A 70 18.21 -3.03 -5.45
CA GLN A 70 19.22 -2.94 -6.53
C GLN A 70 20.56 -2.32 -6.10
N LYS A 71 20.71 -1.89 -4.84
CA LYS A 71 21.92 -1.21 -4.35
C LYS A 71 22.83 -2.11 -3.47
N PHE A 72 22.60 -3.41 -3.46
CA PHE A 72 23.45 -4.43 -2.83
C PHE A 72 23.79 -5.53 -3.82
#